data_AF-A0A6I6MLU0-F1
#
_entry.id   AF-A0A6I6MLU0-F1
#
_cell.length_a   1.000
_cell.length_b   1.000
_cell.length_c   1.000
_cell.angle_alpha   90.00
_cell.angle_beta   90.00
_cell.angle_gamma   90.00
#
_symmetry.space_group_name_H-M   'P 1'
#
loop_
_entity.id
_entity.type
_entity.pdbx_description
1 polymer ?
#
loop_
_entity_poly.entity_id
_entity_poly.type
_entity_poly.pdbx_seq_one_letter_code
_entity_poly.pdbx_strand_id
1 'polypeptide(L)'
;MTFYKFAVGVVLAIAMIAVLTLSALVFSSRDFQFGVAQVAPATNGLVSFRRLAEADAQITQIEAETSGPRGDLLEVEQRIEALDNEAASAEATANEARAQIVGGIAQVEENADVAPAQSAAADMSAQALSSRINTLASRPGLSATDQQQVAALTAQVNQLAQQEEAVDETGAERATLAARQRLISGQVAESNGRILALQQSVVPGTDSFGRIRSEAQSLQALSPLGASAYLAQGHPALLSTMLVLLMGALGSLLYLFPAYLNRPAPVTMAEIAVRLIFGMCAALAFYVLANAAIAGFSIGAGVTQATTSSLLNPFTVSLVGIVAGVLSEDIAKWIQDRGRGIFTQGQISSGAVGAAQAPPPPEAAPTGGLVNNNAL
;
A
#
# COMPACT_ATOMS: atom_id res chain seq x y z
N MET A 1 28.16 -28.03 -39.16
CA MET A 1 27.58 -28.38 -37.83
C MET A 1 27.06 -29.80 -37.91
N THR A 2 27.37 -30.69 -36.97
CA THR A 2 26.78 -32.05 -36.94
C THR A 2 25.39 -32.00 -36.32
N PHE A 3 24.49 -32.89 -36.74
CA PHE A 3 23.14 -33.02 -36.15
C PHE A 3 23.19 -33.20 -34.63
N TYR A 4 24.19 -33.94 -34.12
CA TYR A 4 24.46 -34.09 -32.69
C TYR A 4 24.76 -32.76 -31.99
N LYS A 5 25.65 -31.92 -32.55
CA LYS A 5 25.96 -30.60 -31.97
C LYS A 5 24.71 -29.72 -31.93
N PHE A 6 23.90 -29.74 -33.00
CA PHE A 6 22.62 -29.02 -33.03
C PHE A 6 21.64 -29.52 -31.96
N ALA A 7 21.44 -30.83 -31.82
CA ALA A 7 20.55 -31.42 -30.82
C ALA A 7 21.00 -31.09 -29.37
N VAL A 8 22.31 -31.11 -29.09
CA VAL A 8 22.87 -30.66 -27.80
C VAL A 8 22.57 -29.18 -27.55
N GLY A 9 22.71 -28.33 -28.56
CA GLY A 9 22.36 -26.91 -28.44
C GLY A 9 20.88 -26.69 -28.13
N VAL A 10 19.98 -27.46 -28.74
CA VAL A 10 18.53 -27.40 -28.46
C VAL A 10 18.25 -27.82 -27.02
N VAL A 11 18.85 -28.91 -26.53
CA VAL A 11 18.67 -29.34 -25.14
C VAL A 11 19.20 -28.31 -24.15
N LEU A 12 20.36 -27.70 -24.43
CA LEU A 12 20.91 -26.62 -23.62
C LEU A 12 19.97 -25.41 -23.56
N ALA A 13 19.43 -25.00 -24.70
CA ALA A 13 18.49 -23.89 -24.79
C ALA A 13 17.20 -24.17 -24.01
N ILE A 14 16.62 -25.37 -24.17
CA ILE A 14 15.44 -25.79 -23.41
C ILE A 14 15.72 -25.80 -21.90
N ALA A 15 16.87 -26.33 -21.48
CA ALA A 15 17.26 -26.33 -20.07
C ALA A 15 17.41 -24.91 -19.51
N MET A 16 18.04 -24.00 -20.26
CA MET A 16 18.16 -22.59 -19.86
C MET A 16 16.81 -21.91 -19.76
N ILE A 17 15.92 -22.08 -20.74
CA ILE A 17 14.57 -21.52 -20.72
C ILE A 17 13.79 -22.07 -19.53
N ALA A 18 13.80 -23.38 -19.29
CA ALA A 18 13.10 -24.00 -18.18
C ALA A 18 13.58 -23.48 -16.82
N VAL A 19 14.90 -23.39 -16.62
CA VAL A 19 15.50 -22.85 -15.38
C VAL A 19 15.16 -21.37 -15.23
N LEU A 20 15.21 -20.57 -16.29
CA LEU A 20 14.85 -19.14 -16.26
C LEU A 20 13.38 -18.93 -15.91
N THR A 21 12.47 -19.66 -16.55
CA THR A 21 11.03 -19.56 -16.28
C THR A 21 10.71 -19.96 -14.84
N LEU A 22 11.25 -21.09 -14.37
CA LEU A 22 11.02 -21.55 -13.00
C LEU A 22 11.65 -20.59 -11.98
N SER A 23 12.83 -20.05 -12.28
CA SER A 23 13.49 -19.02 -11.49
C SER A 23 12.66 -17.75 -11.37
N ALA A 24 12.08 -17.26 -12.47
CA ALA A 24 11.24 -16.08 -12.48
C ALA A 24 9.99 -16.28 -11.60
N LEU A 25 9.37 -17.45 -11.66
CA LEU A 25 8.21 -17.79 -10.82
C LEU A 25 8.57 -17.82 -9.33
N VAL A 26 9.66 -18.51 -8.96
CA VAL A 26 10.12 -18.60 -7.58
C VAL A 26 10.56 -17.24 -7.06
N PHE A 27 11.26 -16.46 -7.89
CA PHE A 27 11.70 -15.11 -7.56
C PHE A 27 10.52 -14.19 -7.28
N SER A 28 9.55 -14.12 -8.19
CA SER A 28 8.35 -13.29 -8.04
C SER A 28 7.53 -13.68 -6.80
N SER A 29 7.41 -14.97 -6.53
CA SER A 29 6.73 -15.48 -5.33
C SER A 29 7.47 -15.07 -4.04
N ARG A 30 8.81 -15.15 -4.04
CA ARG A 30 9.63 -14.79 -2.88
C ARG A 30 9.66 -13.28 -2.64
N ASP A 31 9.68 -12.48 -3.71
CA ASP A 31 9.65 -11.02 -3.65
C ASP A 31 8.34 -10.52 -3.05
N PHE A 32 7.20 -11.09 -3.47
CA PHE A 32 5.90 -10.83 -2.83
C PHE A 32 5.91 -11.15 -1.34
N GLN A 33 6.39 -12.33 -0.93
CA GLN A 33 6.48 -12.68 0.50
C GLN A 33 7.33 -11.69 1.28
N PHE A 34 8.43 -11.21 0.68
CA PHE A 34 9.29 -10.22 1.29
C PHE A 34 8.58 -8.87 1.43
N GLY A 35 7.84 -8.42 0.41
CA GLY A 35 7.01 -7.21 0.48
C GLY A 35 5.91 -7.31 1.53
N VAL A 36 5.19 -8.43 1.58
CA VAL A 36 4.16 -8.71 2.58
C VAL A 36 4.77 -8.72 3.99
N ALA A 37 5.95 -9.29 4.19
CA ALA A 37 6.61 -9.32 5.50
C ALA A 37 7.03 -7.92 5.99
N GLN A 38 7.37 -6.99 5.08
CA GLN A 38 7.67 -5.61 5.44
C GLN A 38 6.43 -4.83 5.86
N VAL A 39 5.34 -5.06 5.15
CA VAL A 39 4.08 -4.34 5.36
C VAL A 39 3.33 -4.90 6.56
N ALA A 40 3.19 -6.22 6.64
CA ALA A 40 2.48 -6.94 7.69
C ALA A 40 3.40 -7.97 8.38
N PRO A 41 4.32 -7.55 9.27
CA PRO A 41 5.31 -8.43 9.90
C PRO A 41 4.70 -9.61 10.65
N ALA A 42 3.50 -9.44 11.22
CA ALA A 42 2.77 -10.49 11.94
C ALA A 42 2.46 -11.73 11.06
N THR A 43 2.42 -11.56 9.74
CA THR A 43 2.17 -12.65 8.79
C THR A 43 3.45 -13.40 8.40
N ASN A 44 4.63 -12.86 8.72
CA ASN A 44 5.92 -13.36 8.24
C ASN A 44 5.97 -13.58 6.71
N GLY A 45 5.25 -12.73 5.96
CA GLY A 45 5.19 -12.82 4.50
C GLY A 45 4.18 -13.84 3.96
N LEU A 46 3.40 -14.50 4.82
CA LEU A 46 2.44 -15.53 4.43
C LEU A 46 1.01 -14.99 4.46
N VAL A 47 0.36 -14.94 3.31
CA VAL A 47 -1.05 -14.57 3.18
C VAL A 47 -1.81 -15.66 2.44
N SER A 48 -2.98 -16.03 2.95
CA SER A 48 -3.86 -16.96 2.25
C SER A 48 -4.58 -16.23 1.13
N PHE A 49 -4.24 -16.58 -0.12
CA PHE A 49 -4.89 -16.01 -1.31
C PHE A 49 -6.39 -16.36 -1.34
N ARG A 50 -6.77 -17.52 -0.80
CA ARG A 50 -8.18 -17.92 -0.67
C ARG A 50 -8.92 -16.99 0.29
N ARG A 51 -8.39 -16.76 1.50
CA ARG A 51 -9.03 -15.83 2.45
C ARG A 51 -9.05 -14.41 1.93
N LEU A 52 -8.00 -14.00 1.21
CA LEU A 52 -7.93 -12.69 0.57
C LEU A 52 -9.01 -12.53 -0.50
N ALA A 53 -9.23 -13.55 -1.34
CA ALA A 53 -10.31 -13.53 -2.34
C ALA A 53 -11.71 -13.60 -1.71
N GLU A 54 -11.90 -14.41 -0.66
CA GLU A 54 -13.15 -14.49 0.09
C GLU A 54 -13.49 -13.16 0.77
N ALA A 55 -12.50 -12.50 1.39
CA ALA A 55 -12.67 -11.18 2.00
C ALA A 55 -12.96 -10.11 0.93
N ASP A 56 -12.26 -10.12 -0.22
CA ASP A 56 -12.49 -9.19 -1.32
C ASP A 56 -13.92 -9.32 -1.90
N ALA A 57 -14.41 -10.55 -2.06
CA ALA A 57 -15.78 -10.80 -2.50
C ALA A 57 -16.81 -10.25 -1.50
N GLN A 58 -16.58 -10.44 -0.19
CA GLN A 58 -17.46 -9.91 0.86
C GLN A 58 -17.39 -8.38 0.94
N ILE A 59 -16.20 -7.79 0.81
CA ILE A 59 -16.03 -6.33 0.78
C ILE A 59 -16.77 -5.75 -0.42
N THR A 60 -16.60 -6.33 -1.61
CA THR A 60 -17.31 -5.91 -2.83
C THR A 60 -18.82 -6.00 -2.66
N GLN A 61 -19.32 -7.05 -2.00
CA GLN A 61 -20.74 -7.17 -1.69
C GLN A 61 -21.22 -6.07 -0.74
N ILE A 62 -20.48 -5.79 0.35
CA ILE A 62 -20.83 -4.72 1.30
C ILE A 62 -20.78 -3.35 0.60
N GLU A 63 -19.81 -3.11 -0.26
CA GLU A 63 -19.70 -1.88 -1.05
C GLU A 63 -20.87 -1.73 -2.02
N ALA A 64 -21.27 -2.81 -2.70
CA ALA A 64 -22.44 -2.81 -3.57
C ALA A 64 -23.73 -2.53 -2.78
N GLU A 65 -23.93 -3.19 -1.63
CA GLU A 65 -25.09 -2.99 -0.74
C GLU A 65 -25.13 -1.57 -0.14
N THR A 66 -23.96 -0.95 0.06
CA THR A 66 -23.87 0.39 0.68
C THR A 66 -23.75 1.53 -0.32
N SER A 67 -23.65 1.23 -1.61
CA SER A 67 -23.57 2.24 -2.68
C SER A 67 -24.78 3.19 -2.68
N GLY A 68 -25.99 2.65 -2.52
CA GLY A 68 -27.23 3.42 -2.38
C GLY A 68 -27.22 4.34 -1.16
N PRO A 69 -27.09 3.81 0.07
CA PRO A 69 -26.98 4.63 1.29
C PRO A 69 -25.89 5.71 1.24
N ARG A 70 -24.74 5.42 0.62
CA ARG A 70 -23.68 6.43 0.44
C ARG A 70 -24.10 7.54 -0.52
N GLY A 71 -24.81 7.21 -1.60
CA GLY A 71 -25.40 8.19 -2.52
C GLY A 71 -26.45 9.05 -1.82
N ASP A 72 -27.38 8.42 -1.09
CA ASP A 72 -28.40 9.11 -0.29
C ASP A 72 -27.79 10.05 0.75
N LEU A 73 -26.67 9.67 1.38
CA LEU A 73 -25.98 10.51 2.35
C LEU A 73 -25.46 11.80 1.71
N LEU A 74 -24.83 11.68 0.53
CA LEU A 74 -24.34 12.84 -0.22
C LEU A 74 -25.50 13.76 -0.65
N GLU A 75 -26.62 13.18 -1.10
CA GLU A 75 -27.81 13.96 -1.47
C GLU A 75 -28.40 14.70 -0.27
N VAL A 76 -28.52 14.02 0.88
CA VAL A 76 -29.02 14.62 2.13
C VAL A 76 -28.09 15.74 2.61
N GLU A 77 -26.77 15.55 2.54
CA GLU A 77 -25.78 16.58 2.90
C GLU A 77 -25.91 17.81 2.02
N GLN A 78 -25.99 17.63 0.70
CA GLN A 78 -26.21 18.72 -0.26
C GLN A 78 -27.53 19.45 0.00
N ARG A 79 -28.58 18.72 0.36
CA ARG A 79 -29.90 19.32 0.63
C ARG A 79 -29.92 20.09 1.95
N ILE A 80 -29.25 19.60 2.98
CA ILE A 80 -29.09 20.35 4.25
C ILE A 80 -28.30 21.64 3.99
N GLU A 81 -27.22 21.58 3.21
CA GLU A 81 -26.45 22.77 2.85
C GLU A 81 -27.29 23.79 2.06
N ALA A 82 -28.12 23.33 1.13
CA ALA A 82 -29.04 24.20 0.40
C ALA A 82 -30.06 24.87 1.33
N LEU A 83 -30.68 24.13 2.24
CA LEU A 83 -31.64 24.68 3.21
C LEU A 83 -30.97 25.64 4.20
N ASP A 84 -29.73 25.38 4.62
CA ASP A 84 -28.98 26.27 5.51
C ASP A 84 -28.69 27.62 4.84
N ASN A 85 -28.38 27.60 3.54
CA ASN A 85 -28.21 28.82 2.75
C ASN A 85 -29.54 29.58 2.54
N GLU A 86 -30.63 28.84 2.26
CA GLU A 86 -31.97 29.42 2.11
C GLU A 86 -32.45 30.07 3.41
N ALA A 87 -32.35 29.37 4.54
CA ALA A 87 -32.72 29.87 5.86
C ALA A 87 -31.90 31.11 6.24
N ALA A 88 -30.58 31.11 6.01
CA ALA A 88 -29.74 32.28 6.28
C ALA A 88 -30.16 33.51 5.44
N SER A 89 -30.51 33.30 4.16
CA SER A 89 -30.98 34.38 3.29
C SER A 89 -32.36 34.93 3.69
N ALA A 90 -33.27 34.03 4.10
CA ALA A 90 -34.60 34.39 4.55
C ALA A 90 -34.55 35.12 5.90
N GLU A 91 -33.68 34.69 6.82
CA GLU A 91 -33.46 35.37 8.10
C GLU A 91 -32.85 36.77 7.92
N ALA A 92 -31.90 36.93 6.99
CA ALA A 92 -31.35 38.25 6.65
C ALA A 92 -32.44 39.19 6.11
N THR A 93 -33.29 38.68 5.22
CA THR A 93 -34.42 39.45 4.64
C THR A 93 -35.46 39.81 5.70
N ALA A 94 -35.81 38.87 6.59
CA ALA A 94 -36.72 39.09 7.69
C ALA A 94 -36.17 40.13 8.68
N ASN A 95 -34.87 40.09 8.99
CA ASN A 95 -34.22 41.07 9.85
C ASN A 95 -34.21 42.48 9.25
N GLU A 96 -34.00 42.60 7.94
CA GLU A 96 -34.13 43.89 7.24
C GLU A 96 -35.57 44.41 7.30
N ALA A 97 -36.57 43.56 7.02
CA ALA A 97 -37.97 43.93 7.11
C ALA A 97 -38.38 44.33 8.55
N ARG A 98 -37.94 43.58 9.56
CA ARG A 98 -38.13 43.93 10.98
C ARG A 98 -37.55 45.31 11.30
N ALA A 99 -36.34 45.61 10.83
CA ALA A 99 -35.72 46.91 11.04
C ALA A 99 -36.50 48.06 10.37
N GLN A 100 -36.98 47.86 9.14
CA GLN A 100 -37.81 48.83 8.43
C GLN A 100 -39.14 49.09 9.15
N ILE A 101 -39.81 48.02 9.59
CA ILE A 101 -41.09 48.11 10.32
C ILE A 101 -40.88 48.83 11.66
N VAL A 102 -39.84 48.48 12.42
CA VAL A 102 -39.52 49.15 13.69
C VAL A 102 -39.22 50.63 13.48
N GLY A 103 -38.47 50.99 12.43
CA GLY A 103 -38.21 52.38 12.07
C GLY A 103 -39.48 53.15 11.71
N GLY A 104 -40.39 52.53 10.94
CA GLY A 104 -41.68 53.14 10.60
C GLY A 104 -42.61 53.30 11.79
N ILE A 105 -42.66 52.32 12.70
CA ILE A 105 -43.40 52.43 13.98
C ILE A 105 -42.86 53.59 14.81
N ALA A 106 -41.54 53.71 14.95
CA ALA A 106 -40.90 54.78 15.71
C ALA A 106 -41.23 56.17 15.14
N GLN A 107 -41.28 56.33 13.81
CA GLN A 107 -41.65 57.59 13.18
C GLN A 107 -43.10 58.00 13.49
N VAL A 108 -44.04 57.04 13.46
CA VAL A 108 -45.45 57.29 13.82
C VAL A 108 -45.58 57.60 15.31
N GLU A 109 -44.83 56.90 16.17
CA GLU A 109 -44.78 57.16 17.61
C GLU A 109 -44.25 58.58 17.92
N GLU A 110 -43.22 59.03 17.21
CA GLU A 110 -42.67 60.39 17.34
C GLU A 110 -43.68 61.46 16.89
N ASN A 111 -44.31 61.28 15.72
CA ASN A 111 -45.32 62.20 15.19
C ASN A 111 -46.54 62.33 16.11
N ALA A 112 -46.89 61.25 16.81
CA ALA A 112 -48.02 61.19 17.73
C ALA A 112 -47.68 61.58 19.18
N ASP A 113 -46.45 62.05 19.44
CA ASP A 113 -45.92 62.46 20.76
C ASP A 113 -46.08 61.34 21.82
N VAL A 114 -45.70 60.12 21.42
CA VAL A 114 -45.74 58.92 22.28
C VAL A 114 -44.35 58.67 22.85
N ALA A 115 -44.23 58.55 24.16
CA ALA A 115 -42.98 58.11 24.77
C ALA A 115 -42.65 56.68 24.28
N PRO A 116 -41.46 56.42 23.71
CA PRO A 116 -41.10 55.10 23.23
C PRO A 116 -41.09 54.12 24.41
N ALA A 117 -41.89 53.05 24.32
CA ALA A 117 -41.94 52.03 25.35
C ALA A 117 -40.58 51.32 25.42
N GLN A 118 -39.82 51.54 26.50
CA GLN A 118 -38.47 50.99 26.72
C GLN A 118 -38.38 49.45 26.65
N SER A 119 -39.51 48.74 26.74
CA SER A 119 -39.60 47.27 26.64
C SER A 119 -39.76 46.74 25.20
N ALA A 120 -39.94 47.61 24.20
CA ALA A 120 -40.37 47.26 22.85
C ALA A 120 -39.24 47.06 21.82
N ALA A 121 -37.97 47.18 22.25
CA ALA A 121 -36.79 46.91 21.42
C ALA A 121 -36.30 45.45 21.52
N ALA A 122 -36.86 44.64 22.42
CA ALA A 122 -36.36 43.28 22.70
C ALA A 122 -37.08 42.17 21.90
N ASP A 123 -38.33 42.39 21.51
CA ASP A 123 -39.12 41.42 20.74
C ASP A 123 -39.51 42.01 19.37
N MET A 124 -38.84 41.54 18.33
CA MET A 124 -39.03 41.96 16.93
C MET A 124 -39.81 40.94 16.12
N SER A 125 -40.48 39.96 16.76
CA SER A 125 -41.34 39.00 16.06
C SER A 125 -42.50 39.70 15.37
N ALA A 126 -43.02 39.12 14.28
CA ALA A 126 -44.18 39.68 13.58
C ALA A 126 -45.41 39.84 14.51
N GLN A 127 -45.58 38.93 15.47
CA GLN A 127 -46.66 39.00 16.47
C GLN A 127 -46.49 40.21 17.40
N ALA A 128 -45.28 40.46 17.92
CA ALA A 128 -45.00 41.62 18.76
C ALA A 128 -45.19 42.93 17.97
N LEU A 129 -44.68 43.01 16.74
CA LEU A 129 -44.84 44.18 15.87
C LEU A 129 -46.31 44.44 15.51
N SER A 130 -47.10 43.39 15.22
CA SER A 130 -48.54 43.48 14.96
C SER A 130 -49.30 44.08 16.14
N SER A 131 -48.98 43.64 17.36
CA SER A 131 -49.62 44.17 18.58
C SER A 131 -49.35 45.67 18.79
N ARG A 132 -48.14 46.14 18.47
CA ARG A 132 -47.76 47.57 18.53
C ARG A 132 -48.52 48.39 17.51
N ILE A 133 -48.58 47.92 16.26
CA ILE A 133 -49.31 48.60 15.18
C ILE A 133 -50.80 48.71 15.51
N ASN A 134 -51.42 47.64 16.04
CA ASN A 134 -52.82 47.66 16.45
C ASN A 134 -53.07 48.66 17.60
N THR A 135 -52.13 48.77 18.53
CA THR A 135 -52.19 49.77 19.62
C THR A 135 -52.14 51.19 19.05
N LEU A 136 -51.24 51.46 18.09
CA LEU A 136 -51.18 52.75 17.39
C LEU A 136 -52.47 53.04 16.61
N ALA A 137 -52.96 52.06 15.84
CA ALA A 137 -54.18 52.21 15.04
C ALA A 137 -55.42 52.57 15.87
N SER A 138 -55.49 52.10 17.13
CA SER A 138 -56.61 52.39 18.03
C SER A 138 -56.58 53.81 18.65
N ARG A 139 -55.51 54.58 18.42
CA ARG A 139 -55.30 55.87 19.09
C ARG A 139 -56.10 57.00 18.43
N PRO A 140 -56.89 57.77 19.20
CA PRO A 140 -57.59 58.94 18.67
C PRO A 140 -56.61 60.08 18.41
N GLY A 141 -56.80 60.81 17.30
CA GLY A 141 -56.02 62.01 16.97
C GLY A 141 -54.85 61.82 16.01
N LEU A 142 -54.67 60.63 15.43
CA LEU A 142 -53.69 60.40 14.35
C LEU A 142 -54.02 61.24 13.11
N SER A 143 -52.99 61.81 12.48
CA SER A 143 -53.15 62.51 11.21
C SER A 143 -53.55 61.53 10.09
N ALA A 144 -54.17 62.04 9.02
CA ALA A 144 -54.53 61.20 7.87
C ALA A 144 -53.31 60.51 7.23
N THR A 145 -52.15 61.17 7.26
CA THR A 145 -50.87 60.63 6.78
C THR A 145 -50.39 59.48 7.66
N ASP A 146 -50.45 59.61 8.99
CA ASP A 146 -50.04 58.56 9.92
C ASP A 146 -50.99 57.35 9.86
N GLN A 147 -52.29 57.58 9.67
CA GLN A 147 -53.27 56.50 9.46
C GLN A 147 -52.93 55.66 8.21
N GLN A 148 -52.49 56.31 7.13
CA GLN A 148 -52.06 55.62 5.92
C GLN A 148 -50.75 54.84 6.15
N GLN A 149 -49.81 55.39 6.92
CA GLN A 149 -48.56 54.71 7.30
C GLN A 149 -48.81 53.48 8.18
N VAL A 150 -49.71 53.58 9.17
CA VAL A 150 -50.12 52.44 10.02
C VAL A 150 -50.75 51.32 9.19
N ALA A 151 -51.58 51.65 8.20
CA ALA A 151 -52.14 50.67 7.27
C ALA A 151 -51.05 49.97 6.44
N ALA A 152 -50.04 50.72 5.97
CA ALA A 152 -48.90 50.16 5.24
C ALA A 152 -48.03 49.24 6.13
N LEU A 153 -47.75 49.65 7.37
CA LEU A 153 -47.01 48.85 8.35
C LEU A 153 -47.75 47.56 8.69
N THR A 154 -49.09 47.61 8.79
CA THR A 154 -49.92 46.41 9.01
C THR A 154 -49.74 45.40 7.87
N ALA A 155 -49.71 45.86 6.62
CA ALA A 155 -49.47 44.99 5.47
C ALA A 155 -48.05 44.39 5.49
N GLN A 156 -47.03 45.19 5.84
CA GLN A 156 -45.64 44.73 5.95
C GLN A 156 -45.45 43.69 7.06
N VAL A 157 -46.08 43.87 8.22
CA VAL A 157 -46.03 42.87 9.31
C VAL A 157 -46.73 41.57 8.94
N ASN A 158 -47.84 41.62 8.20
CA ASN A 158 -48.48 40.41 7.71
C ASN A 158 -47.59 39.65 6.71
N GLN A 159 -46.83 40.37 5.88
CA GLN A 159 -45.85 39.78 4.98
C GLN A 159 -44.64 39.20 5.75
N LEU A 160 -44.17 39.87 6.79
CA LEU A 160 -43.12 39.36 7.68
C LEU A 160 -43.57 38.08 8.39
N ALA A 161 -44.83 38.02 8.88
CA ALA A 161 -45.37 36.82 9.52
C ALA A 161 -45.35 35.60 8.59
N GLN A 162 -45.69 35.79 7.31
CA GLN A 162 -45.61 34.73 6.30
C GLN A 162 -44.16 34.28 6.03
N GLN A 163 -43.20 35.21 6.07
CA GLN A 163 -41.78 34.89 5.91
C GLN A 163 -41.23 34.14 7.12
N GLU A 164 -41.60 34.53 8.35
CA GLU A 164 -41.22 33.82 9.57
C GLU A 164 -41.76 32.38 9.57
N GLU A 165 -43.02 32.17 9.16
CA GLU A 165 -43.62 30.84 9.03
C GLU A 165 -42.87 29.96 8.00
N ALA A 166 -42.47 30.51 6.86
CA ALA A 166 -41.68 29.79 5.86
C ALA A 166 -40.27 29.40 6.37
N VAL A 167 -39.64 30.23 7.21
CA VAL A 167 -38.36 29.90 7.86
C VAL A 167 -38.54 28.77 8.86
N ASP A 168 -39.63 28.77 9.64
CA ASP A 168 -39.96 27.70 10.58
C ASP A 168 -40.21 26.36 9.85
N GLU A 169 -40.92 26.37 8.72
CA GLU A 169 -41.12 25.21 7.85
C GLU A 169 -39.78 24.66 7.34
N THR A 170 -38.90 25.53 6.84
CA THR A 170 -37.54 25.18 6.39
C THR A 170 -36.73 24.54 7.53
N GLY A 171 -36.85 25.08 8.75
CA GLY A 171 -36.22 24.52 9.94
C GLY A 171 -36.72 23.12 10.30
N ALA A 172 -38.03 22.87 10.16
CA ALA A 172 -38.63 21.55 10.38
C ALA A 172 -38.19 20.52 9.32
N GLU A 173 -38.10 20.93 8.05
CA GLU A 173 -37.56 20.09 6.98
C GLU A 173 -36.08 19.72 7.24
N ARG A 174 -35.27 20.72 7.61
CA ARG A 174 -33.86 20.52 7.98
C ARG A 174 -33.72 19.54 9.15
N ALA A 175 -34.54 19.66 10.20
CA ALA A 175 -34.51 18.74 11.33
C ALA A 175 -34.82 17.30 10.90
N THR A 176 -35.76 17.12 9.97
CA THR A 176 -36.11 15.82 9.41
C THR A 176 -34.95 15.22 8.60
N LEU A 177 -34.31 16.03 7.74
CA LEU A 177 -33.14 15.60 6.98
C LEU A 177 -31.94 15.28 7.87
N ALA A 178 -31.69 16.07 8.92
CA ALA A 178 -30.63 15.79 9.89
C ALA A 178 -30.86 14.47 10.65
N ALA A 179 -32.12 14.14 10.97
CA ALA A 179 -32.45 12.84 11.54
C ALA A 179 -32.17 11.70 10.56
N ARG A 180 -32.53 11.86 9.28
CA ARG A 180 -32.22 10.90 8.20
C ARG A 180 -30.71 10.74 8.01
N GLN A 181 -29.95 11.84 8.01
CA GLN A 181 -28.49 11.84 7.89
C GLN A 181 -27.84 10.98 8.98
N ARG A 182 -28.30 11.09 10.25
CA ARG A 182 -27.76 10.28 11.36
C ARG A 182 -28.01 8.78 11.19
N LEU A 183 -29.18 8.41 10.66
CA LEU A 183 -29.50 6.99 10.41
C LEU A 183 -28.61 6.42 9.30
N ILE A 184 -28.51 7.14 8.18
CA ILE A 184 -27.72 6.70 7.03
C ILE A 184 -26.23 6.69 7.38
N SER A 185 -25.73 7.71 8.06
CA SER A 185 -24.32 7.77 8.47
C SER A 185 -23.97 6.65 9.45
N GLY A 186 -24.90 6.28 10.34
CA GLY A 186 -24.77 5.09 11.18
C GLY A 186 -24.62 3.79 10.38
N GLN A 187 -25.47 3.59 9.37
CA GLN A 187 -25.41 2.42 8.48
C GLN A 187 -24.10 2.36 7.67
N VAL A 188 -23.65 3.50 7.13
CA VAL A 188 -22.39 3.60 6.39
C VAL A 188 -21.19 3.35 7.32
N ALA A 189 -21.21 3.90 8.54
CA ALA A 189 -20.16 3.68 9.53
C ALA A 189 -20.08 2.20 9.97
N GLU A 190 -21.22 1.55 10.20
CA GLU A 190 -21.25 0.12 10.51
C GLU A 190 -20.65 -0.72 9.37
N SER A 191 -21.01 -0.39 8.13
CA SER A 191 -20.52 -1.09 6.95
C SER A 191 -19.01 -0.90 6.76
N ASN A 192 -18.50 0.32 6.96
CA ASN A 192 -17.06 0.60 6.99
C ASN A 192 -16.36 -0.21 8.09
N GLY A 193 -16.96 -0.32 9.27
CA GLY A 193 -16.46 -1.14 10.37
C GLY A 193 -16.36 -2.62 9.99
N ARG A 194 -17.38 -3.17 9.31
CA ARG A 194 -17.37 -4.54 8.79
C ARG A 194 -16.28 -4.75 7.74
N ILE A 195 -16.13 -3.81 6.80
CA ILE A 195 -15.04 -3.84 5.78
C ILE A 195 -13.68 -3.86 6.48
N LEU A 196 -13.45 -2.97 7.44
CA LEU A 196 -12.18 -2.90 8.17
C LEU A 196 -11.90 -4.19 8.95
N ALA A 197 -12.92 -4.76 9.61
CA ALA A 197 -12.79 -6.03 10.31
C ALA A 197 -12.41 -7.18 9.36
N LEU A 198 -13.00 -7.23 8.16
CA LEU A 198 -12.65 -8.20 7.13
C LEU A 198 -11.20 -8.03 6.65
N GLN A 199 -10.77 -6.79 6.38
CA GLN A 199 -9.40 -6.49 5.98
C GLN A 199 -8.40 -6.92 7.06
N GLN A 200 -8.66 -6.58 8.32
CA GLN A 200 -7.81 -6.94 9.47
C GLN A 200 -7.78 -8.45 9.74
N SER A 201 -8.83 -9.19 9.37
CA SER A 201 -8.87 -10.65 9.50
C SER A 201 -7.86 -11.36 8.57
N VAL A 202 -7.51 -10.72 7.44
CA VAL A 202 -6.57 -11.26 6.44
C VAL A 202 -5.17 -10.66 6.64
N VAL A 203 -5.09 -9.35 6.86
CA VAL A 203 -3.83 -8.61 7.02
C VAL A 203 -3.90 -7.79 8.31
N PRO A 204 -3.46 -8.36 9.45
CA PRO A 204 -3.56 -7.70 10.74
C PRO A 204 -2.68 -6.45 10.83
N GLY A 205 -3.21 -5.38 11.41
CA GLY A 205 -2.43 -4.21 11.84
C GLY A 205 -1.94 -3.29 10.72
N THR A 206 -2.53 -3.35 9.52
CA THR A 206 -2.13 -2.50 8.39
C THR A 206 -3.32 -2.10 7.53
N ASP A 207 -3.27 -0.90 6.94
CA ASP A 207 -4.23 -0.44 5.92
C ASP A 207 -3.84 -0.87 4.49
N SER A 208 -2.92 -1.83 4.37
CA SER A 208 -2.31 -2.21 3.09
C SER A 208 -3.01 -3.37 2.39
N PHE A 209 -4.23 -3.71 2.80
CA PHE A 209 -5.02 -4.78 2.19
C PHE A 209 -5.14 -4.61 0.67
N GLY A 210 -5.48 -3.40 0.21
CA GLY A 210 -5.64 -3.12 -1.22
C GLY A 210 -4.37 -3.34 -2.04
N ARG A 211 -3.20 -3.03 -1.47
CA ARG A 211 -1.90 -3.25 -2.10
C ARG A 211 -1.56 -4.74 -2.16
N ILE A 212 -1.68 -5.46 -1.05
CA ILE A 212 -1.39 -6.89 -1.01
C ILE A 212 -2.31 -7.65 -1.95
N ARG A 213 -3.57 -7.21 -2.05
CA ARG A 213 -4.55 -7.76 -2.99
C ARG A 213 -4.14 -7.56 -4.45
N SER A 214 -3.74 -6.35 -4.85
CA SER A 214 -3.34 -6.09 -6.24
C SER A 214 -2.07 -6.84 -6.61
N GLU A 215 -1.10 -6.93 -5.68
CA GLU A 215 0.11 -7.75 -5.86
C GLU A 215 -0.21 -9.26 -5.92
N ALA A 216 -1.16 -9.75 -5.13
CA ALA A 216 -1.63 -11.14 -5.21
C ALA A 216 -2.30 -11.44 -6.55
N GLN A 217 -3.11 -10.53 -7.08
CA GLN A 217 -3.75 -10.66 -8.38
C GLN A 217 -2.74 -10.62 -9.53
N SER A 218 -1.73 -9.74 -9.46
CA SER A 218 -0.67 -9.69 -10.48
C SER A 218 0.16 -10.97 -10.48
N LEU A 219 0.46 -11.52 -9.30
CA LEU A 219 1.11 -12.84 -9.18
C LEU A 219 0.29 -13.96 -9.82
N GLN A 220 -1.03 -13.98 -9.61
CA GLN A 220 -1.90 -14.98 -10.22
C GLN A 220 -1.92 -14.86 -11.74
N ALA A 221 -1.94 -13.63 -12.27
CA ALA A 221 -1.92 -13.37 -13.71
C ALA A 221 -0.60 -13.75 -14.39
N LEU A 222 0.52 -13.72 -13.66
CA LEU A 222 1.86 -13.99 -14.21
C LEU A 222 2.14 -15.46 -14.54
N SER A 223 1.38 -16.43 -14.02
CA SER A 223 1.61 -17.84 -14.34
C SER A 223 0.38 -18.55 -14.90
N PRO A 224 0.51 -19.32 -15.99
CA PRO A 224 -0.61 -19.89 -16.74
C PRO A 224 -1.47 -20.92 -15.97
N LEU A 225 -1.12 -21.22 -14.71
CA LEU A 225 -1.87 -22.13 -13.83
C LEU A 225 -1.89 -21.65 -12.36
N GLY A 226 -1.54 -20.38 -12.07
CA GLY A 226 -1.43 -19.88 -10.69
C GLY A 226 -0.32 -20.54 -9.85
N ALA A 227 0.66 -21.18 -10.49
CA ALA A 227 1.81 -21.82 -9.84
C ALA A 227 2.60 -20.84 -8.94
N SER A 228 2.77 -19.59 -9.38
CA SER A 228 3.35 -18.50 -8.58
C SER A 228 2.55 -18.24 -7.29
N ALA A 229 1.22 -18.17 -7.37
CA ALA A 229 0.37 -17.96 -6.20
C ALA A 229 0.38 -19.15 -5.23
N TYR A 230 0.54 -20.38 -5.74
CA TYR A 230 0.74 -21.56 -4.91
C TYR A 230 2.10 -21.54 -4.20
N LEU A 231 3.17 -21.20 -4.93
CA LEU A 231 4.52 -21.06 -4.37
C LEU A 231 4.57 -19.96 -3.30
N ALA A 232 3.92 -18.83 -3.53
CA ALA A 232 3.85 -17.71 -2.59
C ALA A 232 3.15 -18.04 -1.26
N GLN A 233 2.37 -19.12 -1.19
CA GLN A 233 1.78 -19.62 0.07
C GLN A 233 2.71 -20.57 0.82
N GLY A 234 3.79 -21.05 0.19
CA GLY A 234 4.79 -21.92 0.79
C GLY A 234 5.72 -21.19 1.76
N HIS A 235 6.41 -21.93 2.62
CA HIS A 235 7.29 -21.32 3.62
C HIS A 235 8.46 -20.55 2.96
N PRO A 236 8.80 -19.32 3.39
CA PRO A 236 9.80 -18.49 2.71
C PRO A 236 11.19 -19.12 2.59
N ALA A 237 11.59 -19.95 3.55
CA ALA A 237 12.87 -20.66 3.48
C ALA A 237 12.92 -21.69 2.34
N LEU A 238 11.79 -22.33 2.01
CA LEU A 238 11.72 -23.28 0.89
C LEU A 238 11.87 -22.55 -0.44
N LEU A 239 11.23 -21.39 -0.60
CA LEU A 239 11.39 -20.58 -1.81
C LEU A 239 12.81 -20.03 -1.95
N SER A 240 13.41 -19.54 -0.85
CA SER A 240 14.80 -19.08 -0.86
C SER A 240 15.77 -20.20 -1.27
N THR A 241 15.63 -21.40 -0.70
CA THR A 241 16.48 -22.55 -1.06
C THR A 241 16.27 -22.99 -2.51
N MET A 242 15.02 -23.06 -2.96
CA MET A 242 14.70 -23.36 -4.36
C MET A 242 15.30 -22.31 -5.32
N LEU A 243 15.20 -21.02 -4.97
CA LEU A 243 15.80 -19.94 -5.75
C LEU A 243 17.32 -20.10 -5.86
N VAL A 244 18.01 -20.38 -4.75
CA VAL A 244 19.46 -20.63 -4.75
C VAL A 244 19.84 -21.76 -5.70
N LEU A 245 19.13 -22.89 -5.61
CA LEU A 245 19.40 -24.05 -6.44
C LEU A 245 19.23 -23.70 -7.92
N LEU A 246 18.13 -23.05 -8.28
CA LEU A 246 17.87 -22.65 -9.67
C LEU A 246 18.89 -21.64 -10.19
N MET A 247 19.33 -20.70 -9.36
CA MET A 247 20.36 -19.73 -9.70
C MET A 247 21.74 -20.37 -9.84
N GLY A 248 22.05 -21.37 -9.01
CA GLY A 248 23.23 -22.22 -9.15
C GLY A 248 23.24 -23.03 -10.44
N ALA A 249 22.10 -23.66 -10.76
CA ALA A 249 21.91 -24.34 -12.04
C ALA A 249 22.12 -23.36 -13.21
N LEU A 250 21.50 -22.18 -13.17
CA LEU A 250 21.65 -21.15 -14.18
C LEU A 250 23.10 -20.69 -14.34
N GLY A 251 23.80 -20.41 -13.25
CA GLY A 251 25.21 -20.02 -13.27
C GLY A 251 26.11 -21.07 -13.94
N SER A 252 25.86 -22.36 -13.66
CA SER A 252 26.61 -23.46 -14.29
C SER A 252 26.31 -23.60 -15.80
N LEU A 253 25.06 -23.33 -16.22
CA LEU A 253 24.65 -23.35 -17.63
C LEU A 253 25.25 -22.17 -18.41
N LEU A 254 25.30 -20.98 -17.79
CA LEU A 254 25.94 -19.79 -18.38
C LEU A 254 27.42 -20.04 -18.65
N TYR A 255 28.11 -20.72 -17.73
CA TYR A 255 29.52 -21.09 -17.94
C TYR A 255 29.70 -22.09 -19.10
N LEU A 256 28.74 -22.99 -19.30
CA LEU A 256 28.78 -23.99 -20.38
C LEU A 256 28.47 -23.39 -21.77
N PHE A 257 27.79 -22.24 -21.84
CA PHE A 257 27.41 -21.63 -23.10
C PHE A 257 28.61 -21.21 -23.99
N PRO A 258 29.62 -20.47 -23.47
CA PRO A 258 30.87 -20.23 -24.22
C PRO A 258 31.61 -21.51 -24.60
N ALA A 259 31.60 -22.52 -23.72
CA ALA A 259 32.26 -23.80 -23.96
C ALA A 259 31.60 -24.57 -25.12
N TYR A 260 30.27 -24.51 -25.25
CA TYR A 260 29.53 -25.10 -26.37
C TYR A 260 29.87 -24.45 -27.73
N LEU A 261 30.07 -23.12 -27.74
CA LEU A 261 30.40 -22.38 -28.96
C LEU A 261 31.86 -22.58 -29.39
N ASN A 262 32.80 -22.51 -28.44
CA ASN A 262 34.22 -22.38 -28.74
C ASN A 262 35.02 -23.70 -28.68
N ARG A 263 34.49 -24.77 -28.07
CA ARG A 263 35.25 -26.02 -27.97
C ARG A 263 35.20 -26.85 -29.26
N PRO A 264 36.35 -27.43 -29.69
CA PRO A 264 36.41 -28.34 -30.83
C PRO A 264 35.78 -29.72 -30.51
N ALA A 265 35.82 -30.15 -29.24
CA ALA A 265 35.11 -31.33 -28.77
C ALA A 265 33.64 -30.99 -28.48
N PRO A 266 32.68 -31.83 -28.93
CA PRO A 266 31.27 -31.58 -28.69
C PRO A 266 30.92 -31.79 -27.21
N VAL A 267 30.26 -30.81 -26.60
CA VAL A 267 29.65 -30.96 -25.28
C VAL A 267 28.67 -32.13 -25.31
N THR A 268 28.67 -32.96 -24.26
CA THR A 268 27.77 -34.10 -24.16
C THR A 268 26.55 -33.80 -23.30
N MET A 269 25.45 -34.53 -23.52
CA MET A 269 24.25 -34.40 -22.66
C MET A 269 24.56 -34.72 -21.19
N ALA A 270 25.45 -35.69 -20.96
CA ALA A 270 25.91 -36.04 -19.63
C ALA A 270 26.68 -34.89 -18.96
N GLU A 271 27.50 -34.16 -19.71
CA GLU A 271 28.22 -32.99 -19.19
C GLU A 271 27.26 -31.87 -18.77
N ILE A 272 26.18 -31.64 -19.53
CA ILE A 272 25.13 -30.67 -19.17
C ILE A 272 24.47 -31.07 -17.84
N ALA A 273 24.02 -32.34 -17.72
CA ALA A 273 23.33 -32.82 -16.53
C ALA A 273 24.23 -32.78 -15.27
N VAL A 274 25.47 -33.25 -15.39
CA VAL A 274 26.43 -33.27 -14.28
C VAL A 274 26.75 -31.86 -13.81
N ARG A 275 27.04 -30.93 -14.73
CA ARG A 275 27.35 -29.53 -14.37
C ARG A 275 26.16 -28.82 -13.72
N LEU A 276 24.95 -29.09 -14.19
CA LEU A 276 23.73 -28.54 -13.59
C LEU A 276 23.59 -28.98 -12.12
N ILE A 277 23.80 -30.26 -11.83
CA ILE A 277 23.80 -30.80 -10.46
C ILE A 277 24.91 -30.19 -9.62
N PHE A 278 26.13 -30.10 -10.14
CA PHE A 278 27.24 -29.47 -9.42
C PHE A 278 26.99 -27.99 -9.12
N GLY A 279 26.42 -27.24 -10.06
CA GLY A 279 26.02 -25.85 -9.87
C GLY A 279 25.00 -25.69 -8.74
N MET A 280 23.99 -26.57 -8.71
CA MET A 280 22.99 -26.62 -7.63
C MET A 280 23.65 -26.92 -6.26
N CYS A 281 24.50 -27.96 -6.19
CA CYS A 281 25.17 -28.34 -4.95
C CYS A 281 26.13 -27.26 -4.44
N ALA A 282 26.91 -26.64 -5.32
CA ALA A 282 27.82 -25.55 -4.97
C ALA A 282 27.04 -24.35 -4.42
N ALA A 283 25.94 -23.94 -5.09
CA ALA A 283 25.09 -22.86 -4.62
C ALA A 283 24.48 -23.14 -3.24
N LEU A 284 24.02 -24.37 -3.00
CA LEU A 284 23.49 -24.76 -1.70
C LEU A 284 24.57 -24.71 -0.60
N ALA A 285 25.78 -25.19 -0.87
CA ALA A 285 26.89 -25.13 0.08
C ALA A 285 27.26 -23.68 0.44
N PHE A 286 27.34 -22.78 -0.56
CA PHE A 286 27.57 -21.35 -0.33
C PHE A 286 26.44 -20.70 0.46
N TYR A 287 25.18 -21.07 0.17
CA TYR A 287 24.04 -20.53 0.90
C TYR A 287 24.02 -20.97 2.37
N VAL A 288 24.33 -22.24 2.66
CA VAL A 288 24.46 -22.73 4.04
C VAL A 288 25.61 -22.01 4.75
N LEU A 289 26.76 -21.86 4.08
CA LEU A 289 27.90 -21.14 4.65
C LEU A 289 27.57 -19.66 4.92
N ALA A 290 26.88 -18.99 4.01
CA ALA A 290 26.45 -17.61 4.18
C ALA A 290 25.48 -17.45 5.37
N ASN A 291 24.48 -18.35 5.48
CA ASN A 291 23.56 -18.35 6.62
C ASN A 291 24.26 -18.65 7.94
N ALA A 292 25.22 -19.58 7.95
CA ALA A 292 26.02 -19.90 9.13
C ALA A 292 26.90 -18.72 9.56
N ALA A 293 27.51 -18.01 8.60
CA ALA A 293 28.29 -16.82 8.86
C ALA A 293 27.42 -15.71 9.47
N ILE A 294 26.25 -15.42 8.88
CA ILE A 294 25.31 -14.41 9.39
C ILE A 294 24.86 -14.76 10.81
N ALA A 295 24.52 -16.03 11.07
CA ALA A 295 24.15 -16.49 12.41
C ALA A 295 25.30 -16.37 13.42
N GLY A 296 26.54 -16.64 12.99
CA GLY A 296 27.74 -16.48 13.83
C GLY A 296 28.00 -15.03 14.21
N PHE A 297 27.81 -14.08 13.29
CA PHE A 297 27.97 -12.65 13.56
C PHE A 297 26.84 -12.06 14.40
N SER A 298 25.59 -12.55 14.28
CA SER A 298 24.45 -12.04 15.06
C SER A 298 24.53 -12.38 16.55
N ILE A 299 25.19 -13.49 16.91
CA ILE A 299 25.38 -13.91 18.32
C ILE A 299 26.26 -12.91 19.09
N GLY A 300 27.17 -12.19 18.42
CA GLY A 300 28.03 -11.19 19.05
C GLY A 300 27.36 -9.83 19.32
N ALA A 301 26.21 -9.54 18.71
CA ALA A 301 25.61 -8.20 18.69
C ALA A 301 24.33 -8.04 19.54
N GLY A 302 23.88 -9.09 20.24
CA GLY A 302 22.72 -9.00 21.16
C GLY A 302 21.37 -8.71 20.49
N VAL A 303 21.25 -8.85 19.16
CA VAL A 303 20.01 -8.60 18.42
C VAL A 303 19.12 -9.85 18.46
N THR A 304 17.91 -9.69 18.98
CA THR A 304 16.88 -10.75 19.04
C THR A 304 16.49 -11.17 17.63
N GLN A 305 16.78 -12.43 17.32
CA GLN A 305 16.85 -12.97 15.96
C GLN A 305 15.46 -13.46 15.49
N ALA A 306 14.80 -12.69 14.63
CA ALA A 306 13.73 -13.22 13.79
C ALA A 306 14.38 -14.03 12.65
N THR A 307 14.15 -15.36 12.62
CA THR A 307 14.47 -16.33 11.55
C THR A 307 15.26 -15.77 10.34
N THR A 308 16.58 -16.00 10.34
CA THR A 308 17.58 -15.52 9.36
C THR A 308 17.26 -15.83 7.89
N SER A 309 16.49 -16.87 7.60
CA SER A 309 16.12 -17.24 6.22
C SER A 309 15.00 -16.36 5.63
N SER A 310 14.17 -15.74 6.48
CA SER A 310 13.06 -14.86 6.06
C SER A 310 13.55 -13.45 5.71
N LEU A 311 14.67 -13.01 6.31
CA LEU A 311 15.21 -11.65 6.20
C LEU A 311 16.12 -11.42 4.98
N LEU A 312 16.61 -12.47 4.32
CA LEU A 312 17.48 -12.31 3.16
C LEU A 312 16.66 -11.90 1.93
N ASN A 313 17.05 -10.76 1.35
CA ASN A 313 16.49 -10.24 0.11
C ASN A 313 16.67 -11.27 -1.03
N PRO A 314 15.62 -11.59 -1.81
CA PRO A 314 15.69 -12.56 -2.91
C PRO A 314 16.76 -12.21 -3.97
N PHE A 315 17.06 -10.93 -4.20
CA PHE A 315 18.14 -10.51 -5.09
C PHE A 315 19.51 -10.96 -4.57
N THR A 316 19.79 -10.78 -3.27
CA THR A 316 21.05 -11.24 -2.66
C THR A 316 21.19 -12.76 -2.76
N VAL A 317 20.10 -13.47 -2.49
CA VAL A 317 20.05 -14.94 -2.59
C VAL A 317 20.32 -15.40 -4.02
N SER A 318 19.75 -14.72 -5.02
CA SER A 318 19.99 -15.02 -6.43
C SER A 318 21.43 -14.76 -6.87
N LEU A 319 22.03 -13.65 -6.42
CA LEU A 319 23.41 -13.30 -6.74
C LEU A 319 24.38 -14.35 -6.22
N VAL A 320 24.21 -14.77 -4.96
CA VAL A 320 25.03 -15.84 -4.36
C VAL A 320 24.88 -17.14 -5.15
N GLY A 321 23.65 -17.49 -5.54
CA GLY A 321 23.39 -18.68 -6.35
C GLY A 321 24.11 -18.66 -7.70
N ILE A 322 24.00 -17.56 -8.45
CA ILE A 322 24.65 -17.42 -9.76
C ILE A 322 26.17 -17.49 -9.63
N VAL A 323 26.75 -16.72 -8.70
CA VAL A 323 28.21 -16.67 -8.50
C VAL A 323 28.74 -18.06 -8.10
N ALA A 324 28.07 -18.75 -7.17
CA ALA A 324 28.45 -20.10 -6.78
C ALA A 324 28.31 -21.10 -7.94
N GLY A 325 27.27 -20.96 -8.77
CA GLY A 325 27.09 -21.76 -9.98
C GLY A 325 28.20 -21.58 -10.99
N VAL A 326 28.62 -20.33 -11.26
CA VAL A 326 29.73 -20.02 -12.18
C VAL A 326 31.07 -20.55 -11.65
N LEU A 327 31.32 -20.41 -10.34
CA LEU A 327 32.57 -20.86 -9.70
C LEU A 327 32.61 -22.38 -9.43
N SER A 328 31.50 -23.09 -9.61
CA SER A 328 31.38 -24.51 -9.24
C SER A 328 32.42 -25.41 -9.93
N GLU A 329 32.81 -25.10 -11.18
CA GLU A 329 33.81 -25.87 -11.91
C GLU A 329 35.22 -25.67 -11.34
N ASP A 330 35.58 -24.44 -10.96
CA ASP A 330 36.88 -24.14 -10.37
C ASP A 330 37.00 -24.74 -8.97
N ILE A 331 35.90 -24.70 -8.20
CA ILE A 331 35.81 -25.36 -6.89
C ILE A 331 35.94 -26.88 -7.05
N ALA A 332 35.28 -27.48 -8.03
CA ALA A 332 35.36 -28.92 -8.27
C ALA A 332 36.78 -29.37 -8.62
N LYS A 333 37.48 -28.62 -9.49
CA LYS A 333 38.89 -28.87 -9.82
C LYS A 333 39.78 -28.72 -8.58
N TRP A 334 39.60 -27.65 -7.83
CA TRP A 334 40.35 -27.42 -6.59
C TRP A 334 40.15 -28.53 -5.55
N ILE A 335 38.92 -29.01 -5.34
CA ILE A 335 38.64 -30.14 -4.44
C ILE A 335 39.32 -31.41 -4.96
N GLN A 336 39.27 -31.67 -6.26
CA GLN A 336 39.93 -32.84 -6.85
C GLN A 336 41.45 -32.79 -6.68
N ASP A 337 42.08 -31.63 -6.91
CA ASP A 337 43.53 -31.44 -6.77
C ASP A 337 43.98 -31.55 -5.31
N ARG A 338 43.25 -30.94 -4.38
CA ARG A 338 43.53 -31.06 -2.93
C ARG A 338 43.24 -32.46 -2.40
N GLY A 339 42.17 -33.09 -2.86
CA GLY A 339 41.83 -34.48 -2.51
C GLY A 339 42.92 -35.44 -2.97
N ARG A 340 43.44 -35.27 -4.20
CA ARG A 340 44.58 -36.04 -4.70
C ARG A 340 45.82 -35.81 -3.84
N GLY A 341 46.09 -34.58 -3.41
CA GLY A 341 47.19 -34.23 -2.50
C GLY A 341 47.15 -34.91 -1.13
N ILE A 342 45.95 -35.07 -0.55
CA ILE A 342 45.77 -35.74 0.75
C ILE A 342 46.01 -37.26 0.64
N PHE A 343 45.62 -37.88 -0.47
CA PHE A 343 45.88 -39.31 -0.71
C PHE A 343 47.32 -39.60 -1.18
N THR A 344 48.04 -38.63 -1.76
CA THR A 344 49.47 -38.78 -2.07
C THR A 344 50.39 -38.42 -0.89
N GLN A 345 49.94 -37.62 0.09
CA GLN A 345 50.71 -37.36 1.32
C GLN A 345 50.75 -38.53 2.32
N GLY A 346 49.99 -39.61 2.07
CA GLY A 346 49.96 -40.80 2.92
C GLY A 346 51.12 -41.79 2.72
N GLN A 347 52.06 -41.56 1.79
CA GLN A 347 53.24 -42.41 1.61
C GLN A 347 54.56 -41.65 1.79
N ILE A 348 55.01 -41.64 3.05
CA ILE A 348 56.40 -41.65 3.53
C ILE A 348 57.35 -40.58 2.96
N SER A 349 57.69 -39.62 3.82
CA SER A 349 59.09 -39.29 4.10
C SER A 349 59.22 -38.91 5.57
N SER A 350 59.48 -39.94 6.38
CA SER A 350 60.11 -39.85 7.69
C SER A 350 61.56 -39.39 7.50
N GLY A 351 61.92 -38.20 8.00
CA GLY A 351 63.30 -37.74 7.97
C GLY A 351 63.54 -36.31 8.47
N ALA A 352 63.87 -36.22 9.76
CA ALA A 352 64.70 -35.20 10.43
C ALA A 352 64.11 -33.80 10.76
N VAL A 353 64.07 -33.57 12.07
CA VAL A 353 64.00 -32.27 12.74
C VAL A 353 65.43 -31.70 12.87
N GLY A 354 65.62 -30.45 12.44
CA GLY A 354 66.64 -29.54 12.98
C GLY A 354 67.86 -29.22 12.09
N ALA A 355 67.93 -28.00 11.54
CA ALA A 355 69.02 -27.03 11.71
C ALA A 355 68.80 -25.77 10.84
N ALA A 356 69.21 -24.63 11.37
CA ALA A 356 68.87 -23.25 10.94
C ALA A 356 69.71 -22.69 9.79
N GLN A 357 69.15 -21.70 9.06
CA GLN A 357 69.80 -20.52 8.43
C GLN A 357 68.67 -19.61 7.87
N ALA A 358 68.36 -18.46 8.48
CA ALA A 358 68.94 -17.10 8.39
C ALA A 358 68.11 -16.16 7.44
N PRO A 359 67.96 -14.85 7.77
CA PRO A 359 66.87 -13.98 7.28
C PRO A 359 67.16 -13.26 5.94
N PRO A 360 66.15 -12.63 5.28
CA PRO A 360 66.21 -12.21 3.87
C PRO A 360 66.81 -10.81 3.67
N PRO A 361 67.29 -10.44 2.45
CA PRO A 361 67.57 -9.05 2.10
C PRO A 361 66.35 -8.34 1.45
N PRO A 362 66.32 -6.98 1.46
CA PRO A 362 65.07 -6.21 1.52
C PRO A 362 64.57 -5.62 0.18
N GLU A 363 63.24 -5.51 0.14
CA GLU A 363 62.34 -4.49 -0.45
C GLU A 363 62.73 -3.61 -1.65
N ALA A 364 61.81 -3.53 -2.62
CA ALA A 364 61.37 -2.25 -3.21
C ALA A 364 59.85 -2.32 -3.49
N ALA A 365 59.08 -1.47 -2.80
CA ALA A 365 57.66 -1.20 -3.07
C ALA A 365 57.51 0.10 -3.92
N PRO A 366 56.31 0.66 -4.15
CA PRO A 366 55.40 0.37 -5.26
C PRO A 366 55.12 1.62 -6.15
N THR A 367 54.80 1.42 -7.42
CA THR A 367 54.10 2.41 -8.28
C THR A 367 53.14 1.61 -9.18
N GLY A 368 51.82 1.82 -9.23
CA GLY A 368 51.08 3.06 -9.20
C GLY A 368 50.74 3.45 -10.64
N GLY A 369 49.50 3.22 -11.09
CA GLY A 369 48.94 3.95 -12.24
C GLY A 369 48.52 3.11 -13.46
N LEU A 370 47.21 2.85 -13.54
CA LEU A 370 46.31 3.18 -14.65
C LEU A 370 46.76 2.95 -16.12
N VAL A 371 45.97 2.12 -16.79
CA VAL A 371 45.40 2.29 -18.15
C VAL A 371 46.34 2.75 -19.27
N ASN A 372 46.60 1.87 -20.24
CA ASN A 372 47.05 2.32 -21.56
C ASN A 372 46.03 1.94 -22.64
N ASN A 373 45.27 2.96 -23.04
CA ASN A 373 44.36 3.02 -24.17
C ASN A 373 45.21 3.38 -25.39
N ASN A 374 45.50 2.42 -26.27
CA ASN A 374 46.09 2.71 -27.58
C ASN A 374 45.27 2.01 -28.66
N ALA A 375 44.11 2.62 -28.93
CA ALA A 375 43.47 2.62 -30.23
C ALA A 375 43.35 4.08 -30.68
N LEU A 376 44.27 4.49 -31.55
CA LEU A 376 44.07 5.52 -32.56
C LEU A 376 44.59 4.94 -33.87
#